data_AF-A0A660PVY6-F1
#
_entry.id   AF-A0A660PVY6-F1
#
_cell.length_a   1.000
_cell.length_b   1.000
_cell.length_c   1.000
_cell.angle_alpha   90.00
_cell.angle_beta   90.00
_cell.angle_gamma   90.00
#
_symmetry.space_group_name_H-M   'P 1'
#
loop_
_entity.id
_entity.type
_entity.pdbx_description
1 polymer ?
#
loop_
_entity_poly.entity_id
_entity_poly.type
_entity_poly.pdbx_seq_one_letter_code
_entity_poly.pdbx_strand_id
1 'polypeptide(L)'
;MYIDDSTFVNAEIVRRGLAHVYRFPDNAGDTGHIAALIAAQNEAIDNGVGVWSIPHSPELYYVALKTSYRFHRPGCTSARDYNVKDWIRFETREEAFRLGYSPCRNCKP
;
A
#
# COMPACT_ATOMS: atom_id res chain seq x y z
N MET A 1 7.57 10.74 -12.52
CA MET A 1 8.75 11.21 -13.25
C MET A 1 8.89 10.37 -14.49
N TYR A 2 9.15 11.01 -15.62
CA TYR A 2 9.41 10.31 -16.86
C TYR A 2 10.85 10.61 -17.30
N ILE A 3 11.57 9.58 -17.76
CA ILE A 3 12.78 9.76 -18.57
C ILE A 3 12.27 9.47 -19.97
N ASP A 4 12.33 10.46 -20.88
CA ASP A 4 11.61 10.47 -22.17
C ASP A 4 10.07 10.35 -22.07
N ASP A 5 9.36 10.41 -23.20
CA ASP A 5 7.88 10.37 -23.23
C ASP A 5 7.29 8.97 -22.98
N SER A 6 8.11 7.96 -22.65
CA SER A 6 7.67 6.56 -22.54
C SER A 6 7.94 5.92 -21.18
N THR A 7 8.98 6.31 -20.45
CA THR A 7 9.38 5.59 -19.22
C THR A 7 8.85 6.24 -17.96
N PHE A 8 7.78 5.69 -17.37
CA PHE A 8 7.31 6.11 -16.04
C PHE A 8 8.21 5.56 -14.93
N VAL A 9 9.26 6.31 -14.57
CA VAL A 9 10.32 5.90 -13.63
C VAL A 9 9.77 5.42 -12.29
N ASN A 10 8.74 6.07 -11.75
CA ASN A 10 8.18 5.69 -10.45
C ASN A 10 7.58 4.27 -10.50
N ALA A 11 6.91 3.92 -11.60
CA ALA A 11 6.38 2.56 -11.77
C ALA A 11 7.51 1.54 -11.90
N GLU A 12 8.63 1.87 -12.53
CA GLU A 12 9.76 0.95 -12.63
C GLU A 12 10.44 0.70 -11.28
N ILE A 13 10.62 1.75 -10.46
CA ILE A 13 11.13 1.62 -9.09
C ILE A 13 10.23 0.67 -8.28
N VAL A 14 8.91 0.85 -8.37
CA VAL A 14 7.93 0.03 -7.66
C VAL A 14 7.92 -1.41 -8.20
N ARG A 15 7.94 -1.60 -9.52
CA ARG A 15 7.97 -2.92 -10.19
C ARG A 15 9.15 -3.77 -9.75
N ARG A 16 10.31 -3.15 -9.57
CA ARG A 16 11.52 -3.82 -9.09
C ARG A 16 11.52 -4.10 -7.58
N GLY A 17 10.43 -3.79 -6.87
CA GLY A 17 10.30 -3.98 -5.43
C GLY A 17 11.16 -3.03 -4.60
N LEU A 18 11.63 -1.92 -5.17
CA LEU A 18 12.49 -0.97 -4.46
C LEU A 18 11.68 0.04 -3.63
N ALA A 19 10.37 0.11 -3.85
CA ALA A 19 9.44 0.95 -3.12
C ALA A 19 8.03 0.31 -3.11
N HIS A 20 7.19 0.78 -2.20
CA HIS A 20 5.75 0.55 -2.25
C HIS A 20 5.01 1.88 -2.52
N VAL A 21 3.80 1.77 -3.02
CA VAL A 21 2.93 2.92 -3.29
C VAL A 21 2.46 3.54 -1.97
N TYR A 22 2.38 4.86 -1.94
CA TYR A 22 1.84 5.61 -0.81
C TYR A 22 0.78 6.61 -1.30
N ARG A 23 -0.49 6.33 -1.06
CA ARG A 23 -1.64 7.06 -1.61
C ARG A 23 -2.24 8.02 -0.61
N PHE A 24 -2.55 9.25 -0.98
CA PHE A 24 -3.20 10.22 -0.11
C PHE A 24 -4.58 10.62 -0.67
N PRO A 25 -5.50 11.14 0.15
CA PRO A 25 -6.80 11.59 -0.37
C PRO A 25 -6.70 12.71 -1.41
N ASP A 26 -5.71 13.60 -1.27
CA ASP A 26 -5.45 14.73 -2.17
C ASP A 26 -4.94 14.31 -3.56
N ASN A 27 -4.26 13.16 -3.67
CA ASN A 27 -3.77 12.62 -4.93
C ASN A 27 -4.73 11.62 -5.59
N ALA A 28 -5.92 11.40 -5.01
CA ALA A 28 -6.88 10.42 -5.51
C ALA A 28 -7.42 10.73 -6.93
N GLY A 29 -7.27 11.96 -7.42
CA GLY A 29 -7.66 12.35 -8.77
C GLY A 29 -6.76 11.82 -9.90
N ASP A 30 -5.52 11.45 -9.60
CA ASP A 30 -4.57 10.92 -10.60
C ASP A 30 -4.73 9.39 -10.75
N THR A 31 -5.90 8.98 -11.23
CA THR A 31 -6.30 7.57 -11.29
C THR A 31 -5.40 6.74 -12.22
N GLY A 32 -4.92 7.33 -13.31
CA GLY A 32 -4.06 6.65 -14.30
C GLY A 32 -2.70 6.26 -13.73
N HIS A 33 -1.96 7.22 -13.16
CA HIS A 33 -0.65 6.90 -12.58
C HIS A 33 -0.78 6.04 -11.33
N ILE A 34 -1.81 6.25 -10.51
CA ILE A 34 -2.07 5.40 -9.34
C ILE A 34 -2.32 3.96 -9.77
N ALA A 35 -3.15 3.72 -10.79
CA ALA A 35 -3.41 2.38 -11.30
C ALA A 35 -2.12 1.72 -11.83
N ALA A 36 -1.31 2.46 -12.58
CA ALA A 36 -0.02 1.96 -13.07
C ALA A 36 0.95 1.59 -11.93
N LEU A 37 1.01 2.42 -10.88
CA LEU A 37 1.84 2.16 -9.69
C LEU A 37 1.35 0.94 -8.91
N ILE A 38 0.03 0.77 -8.74
CA ILE A 38 -0.54 -0.40 -8.05
C ILE A 38 -0.28 -1.67 -8.87
N ALA A 39 -0.43 -1.63 -10.20
CA ALA A 39 -0.13 -2.77 -11.05
C ALA A 39 1.34 -3.20 -10.91
N ALA A 40 2.27 -2.24 -11.02
CA ALA A 40 3.70 -2.48 -10.79
C ALA A 40 3.99 -3.04 -9.39
N GLN A 41 3.29 -2.55 -8.36
CA GLN A 41 3.45 -3.06 -7.00
C GLN A 41 2.98 -4.51 -6.89
N ASN A 42 1.86 -4.86 -7.53
CA ASN A 42 1.32 -6.21 -7.50
C ASN A 42 2.27 -7.20 -8.20
N GLU A 43 2.86 -6.80 -9.33
CA GLU A 43 3.95 -7.57 -9.98
C GLU A 43 5.12 -7.81 -9.02
N ALA A 44 5.53 -6.79 -8.25
CA ALA A 44 6.63 -6.92 -7.30
C ALA A 44 6.29 -7.84 -6.12
N ILE A 45 5.05 -7.80 -5.63
CA ILE A 45 4.54 -8.70 -4.58
C ILE A 45 4.47 -10.14 -5.11
N ASP A 46 3.91 -10.36 -6.30
CA ASP A 46 3.77 -11.68 -6.93
C ASP A 46 5.13 -12.36 -7.12
N ASN A 47 6.14 -11.59 -7.51
CA ASN A 47 7.50 -12.08 -7.69
C ASN A 47 8.32 -12.15 -6.40
N GLY A 48 7.80 -11.61 -5.28
CA GLY A 48 8.50 -11.59 -3.99
C GLY A 48 9.86 -10.89 -4.05
N VAL A 49 9.99 -9.77 -4.77
CA VAL A 49 11.26 -9.07 -4.99
C VAL A 49 11.45 -7.84 -4.10
N GLY A 50 12.72 -7.48 -3.84
CA GLY A 50 13.07 -6.26 -3.12
C GLY A 50 12.48 -6.24 -1.70
N VAL A 51 11.74 -5.18 -1.36
CA VAL A 51 11.12 -5.06 -0.03
C VAL A 51 10.11 -6.19 0.26
N TRP A 52 9.58 -6.85 -0.78
CA TRP A 52 8.64 -7.97 -0.65
C TRP A 52 9.32 -9.31 -0.37
N SER A 53 10.64 -9.41 -0.53
CA SER A 53 11.40 -10.61 -0.19
C SER A 53 11.82 -10.64 1.29
N ILE A 54 11.59 -9.55 2.02
CA ILE A 54 12.04 -9.39 3.40
C ILE A 54 11.00 -10.00 4.33
N PRO A 55 11.37 -10.97 5.19
CA PRO A 55 10.45 -11.53 6.18
C PRO A 55 9.93 -10.43 7.12
N HIS A 56 8.64 -10.52 7.45
CA HIS A 56 8.00 -9.65 8.43
C HIS A 56 7.20 -10.48 9.44
N SER A 57 6.90 -9.90 10.60
CA SER A 57 6.03 -10.53 11.59
C SER A 57 4.57 -10.19 11.26
N PRO A 58 3.76 -11.17 10.79
CA PRO A 58 2.37 -10.92 10.42
C PRO A 58 1.49 -10.70 11.66
N GLU A 59 0.35 -10.06 11.44
CA GLU A 59 -0.76 -10.01 12.40
C GLU A 59 -1.88 -10.96 11.95
N LEU A 60 -2.80 -11.29 12.86
CA LEU A 60 -4.00 -12.10 12.52
C LEU A 60 -4.91 -11.41 11.49
N TYR A 61 -4.89 -10.08 11.47
CA TYR A 61 -5.61 -9.26 10.49
C TYR A 61 -5.06 -7.84 10.53
N TYR A 62 -5.40 -7.08 9.50
CA TYR A 62 -5.12 -5.65 9.39
C TYR A 62 -6.42 -4.90 9.16
N VAL A 63 -6.45 -3.63 9.56
CA VAL A 63 -7.64 -2.77 9.44
C VAL A 63 -7.31 -1.49 8.72
N ALA A 64 -8.25 -0.98 7.93
CA ALA A 64 -8.11 0.28 7.24
C ALA A 64 -9.38 1.12 7.28
N LEU A 65 -9.20 2.44 7.24
CA LEU A 65 -10.28 3.38 6.96
C LEU A 65 -10.27 3.72 5.48
N LYS A 66 -11.39 3.45 4.77
CA LYS A 66 -11.52 3.61 3.32
C LYS A 66 -11.07 4.99 2.81
N THR A 67 -11.37 6.04 3.57
CA THR A 67 -11.10 7.43 3.18
C THR A 67 -9.62 7.82 3.31
N SER A 68 -8.89 7.22 4.25
CA SER A 68 -7.50 7.59 4.53
C SER A 68 -6.50 6.86 3.63
N TYR A 69 -6.92 5.74 3.05
CA TYR A 69 -6.03 4.74 2.42
C TYR A 69 -4.93 4.24 3.35
N ARG A 70 -5.08 4.33 4.67
CA ARG A 70 -4.13 3.80 5.65
C ARG A 70 -4.64 2.50 6.21
N PHE A 71 -3.75 1.51 6.27
CA PHE A 71 -3.99 0.27 6.99
C PHE A 71 -3.05 0.14 8.19
N HIS A 72 -3.52 -0.59 9.19
CA HIS A 72 -2.97 -0.60 10.54
C HIS A 72 -2.96 -2.02 11.10
N ARG A 73 -2.03 -2.26 12.03
CA ARG A 73 -2.13 -3.40 12.96
C ARG A 73 -3.33 -3.17 13.92
N PRO A 74 -3.97 -4.23 14.44
CA PRO A 74 -5.17 -4.11 15.29
C PRO A 74 -4.97 -3.23 16.54
N GLY A 75 -3.78 -3.26 17.15
CA GLY A 75 -3.45 -2.49 18.34
C GLY A 75 -2.97 -1.05 18.08
N CYS A 76 -3.04 -0.55 16.85
CA CYS A 76 -2.49 0.77 16.53
C CYS A 76 -3.31 1.90 17.15
N THR A 77 -2.66 2.76 17.93
CA THR A 77 -3.29 3.95 18.52
C THR A 77 -3.85 4.93 17.48
N SER A 78 -3.25 4.98 16.28
CA SER A 78 -3.72 5.83 15.18
C SER A 78 -5.04 5.37 14.56
N ALA A 79 -5.50 4.15 14.87
CA ALA A 79 -6.79 3.61 14.44
C ALA A 79 -7.80 3.52 15.60
N ARG A 80 -7.44 3.98 16.81
CA ARG A 80 -8.24 3.83 18.03
C ARG A 80 -9.61 4.51 17.93
N ASP A 81 -9.64 5.66 17.27
CA ASP A 81 -10.85 6.48 17.15
C ASP A 81 -11.66 6.17 15.89
N TYR A 82 -11.24 5.17 15.10
CA TYR A 82 -12.00 4.76 13.92
C TYR A 82 -13.29 4.07 14.34
N ASN A 83 -14.42 4.49 13.77
CA ASN A 83 -15.67 3.76 13.96
C ASN A 83 -15.55 2.37 13.31
N VAL A 84 -15.78 1.32 14.10
CA VAL A 84 -15.65 -0.08 13.68
C VAL A 84 -16.49 -0.40 12.43
N LYS A 85 -17.60 0.31 12.23
CA LYS A 85 -18.48 0.13 11.05
C LYS A 85 -17.82 0.53 9.73
N ASP A 86 -16.81 1.40 9.77
CA ASP A 86 -16.11 1.91 8.59
C ASP A 86 -14.80 1.15 8.32
N TRP A 87 -14.53 0.08 9.09
CA TRP A 87 -13.32 -0.71 8.96
C TRP A 87 -13.43 -1.64 7.76
N ILE A 88 -12.38 -1.64 6.95
CA ILE A 88 -12.09 -2.71 6.02
C ILE A 88 -11.05 -3.60 6.69
N ARG A 89 -11.36 -4.89 6.78
CA ARG A 89 -10.45 -5.91 7.33
C ARG A 89 -9.72 -6.59 6.17
N PHE A 90 -8.43 -6.82 6.35
CA PHE A 90 -7.59 -7.61 5.47
C PHE A 90 -6.97 -8.76 6.28
N GLU A 91 -6.87 -9.94 5.68
CA GLU A 91 -6.26 -11.10 6.35
C GLU A 91 -4.74 -11.06 6.25
N THR A 92 -4.18 -10.35 5.27
CA THR A 92 -2.73 -10.15 5.10
C THR A 92 -2.39 -8.68 4.84
N ARG A 93 -1.14 -8.28 5.10
CA ARG A 93 -0.68 -6.92 4.73
C ARG A 93 -0.61 -6.75 3.22
N GLU A 94 -0.25 -7.80 2.50
CA GLU A 94 -0.14 -7.80 1.04
C GLU A 94 -1.49 -7.53 0.38
N GLU A 95 -2.59 -8.06 0.93
CA GLU A 95 -3.95 -7.76 0.47
C GLU A 95 -4.24 -6.25 0.52
N ALA A 96 -3.89 -5.59 1.64
CA ALA A 96 -4.05 -4.15 1.79
C ALA A 96 -3.22 -3.38 0.74
N PHE A 97 -1.96 -3.77 0.56
CA PHE A 97 -1.08 -3.19 -0.46
C PHE A 97 -1.65 -3.36 -1.87
N ARG A 98 -2.15 -4.55 -2.23
CA ARG A 98 -2.71 -4.83 -3.56
C ARG A 98 -3.91 -3.97 -3.91
N LEU A 99 -4.66 -3.53 -2.90
CA LEU A 99 -5.77 -2.60 -3.03
C LEU A 99 -5.34 -1.13 -2.95
N GLY A 100 -4.04 -0.85 -2.88
CA GLY A 100 -3.47 0.50 -2.85
C GLY A 100 -3.54 1.17 -1.47
N TYR A 101 -3.79 0.43 -0.39
CA TYR A 101 -3.64 0.98 0.95
C TYR A 101 -2.16 1.09 1.31
N SER A 102 -1.83 2.11 2.10
CA SER A 102 -0.47 2.42 2.51
C SER A 102 -0.29 2.15 4.00
N PRO A 103 0.88 1.64 4.41
CA PRO A 103 1.10 1.23 5.78
C PRO A 103 1.12 2.45 6.69
N CYS A 104 0.50 2.32 7.85
CA CYS A 104 0.58 3.33 8.88
C CYS A 104 2.03 3.55 9.30
N ARG A 105 2.48 4.81 9.31
CA ARG A 105 3.84 5.19 9.72
C ARG A 105 4.12 4.94 11.21
N ASN A 106 3.08 4.87 12.04
CA ASN A 106 3.18 4.63 13.47
C ASN A 106 3.36 3.14 13.80
N CYS A 107 2.42 2.28 13.40
CA CYS A 107 2.49 0.84 13.71
C CYS A 107 3.29 -0.01 12.72
N LYS A 108 3.68 0.53 11.56
CA LYS A 108 4.52 -0.12 10.53
C LYS A 108 4.10 -1.59 10.29
N PRO A 109 2.85 -1.81 9.83
CA PRO A 109 2.30 -3.13 9.60
C PRO A 109 3.16 -3.97 8.63
#